data_AF-A0A0X8JV82-F1
#
_entry.id   AF-A0A0X8JV82-F1
#
_cell.length_a   1.000
_cell.length_b   1.000
_cell.length_c   1.000
_cell.angle_alpha   90.00
_cell.angle_beta   90.00
_cell.angle_gamma   90.00
#
_symmetry.space_group_name_H-M   'P 1'
#
loop_
_entity.id
_entity.type
_entity.pdbx_description
1 polymer ?
#
loop_
_entity_poly.entity_id
_entity_poly.type
_entity_poly.pdbx_seq_one_letter_code
_entity_poly.pdbx_strand_id
1 'polypeptide(L)'
;MKFLKFILVLVLLVLFLLLGGVIFSNNIISFMTKTKNSEFQNVKFSLKNREMTFDNFVINGNNLGRGRATVIPTRSGLFKMIPSVKLSNLKLEQVNLDKIYKEKDEKIDNFIEKLEIPESSQKENKTTDEFVRETTLNTKVLANDIDNFINNKIKEDIIKTNTLKNDYSTSKDLKNKAQKIVDLNSELNPLVKSINEEKENAEKSLSKIEDERNLMLQNVSTELTKLEKEISMNDVNKMNNNNIQNMNLYIFMDKGKVIGNTLSKSLKVVKLIKEIENLKISISNVNINNGEVVVNDLKNPQNLNGYISQNNLKALINKKNEDYQIAYRENDLSMRILYSDKKINTVIEYLKNNLISGKIIKLVSEVVLENNNFKNLNNTILTDEEKQLLLQKMESLKVNDYNQLMAKYAEQTRVIENLIENVNIKVNKLDTLKKDLLSLDKIVVLEQPQTNEQNKNSTLPNSLNENSQTNGQNEKSN
;
A
#
# COMPACT_ATOMS: atom_id res chain seq x y z
N MET A 1 33.58 -51.27 64.95
CA MET A 1 33.88 -50.18 63.98
C MET A 1 33.25 -50.36 62.59
N LYS A 2 33.27 -51.54 61.95
CA LYS A 2 32.71 -51.74 60.59
C LYS A 2 31.19 -51.48 60.50
N PHE A 3 30.43 -51.91 61.51
CA PHE A 3 28.98 -51.70 61.59
C PHE A 3 28.58 -50.22 61.77
N LEU A 4 29.32 -49.48 62.60
CA LEU A 4 29.10 -48.04 62.81
C LEU A 4 29.40 -47.22 61.54
N LYS A 5 30.41 -47.63 60.74
CA LYS A 5 30.69 -47.03 59.42
C LYS A 5 29.56 -47.30 58.43
N PHE A 6 28.96 -48.49 58.44
CA PHE A 6 27.83 -48.82 57.57
C PHE A 6 26.57 -48.02 57.93
N ILE A 7 26.26 -47.90 59.22
CA ILE A 7 25.18 -47.03 59.71
C ILE A 7 25.45 -45.56 59.36
N LEU A 8 26.69 -45.08 59.54
CA LEU A 8 27.05 -43.71 59.17
C LEU A 8 26.86 -43.45 57.68
N VAL A 9 27.26 -44.39 56.80
CA VAL A 9 27.04 -44.30 55.34
C VAL A 9 25.55 -44.35 55.01
N LEU A 10 24.77 -45.20 55.68
CA LEU A 10 23.31 -45.28 55.48
C LEU A 10 22.63 -43.99 55.96
N VAL A 11 23.01 -43.45 57.11
CA VAL A 11 22.50 -42.18 57.65
C VAL A 11 22.91 -41.03 56.76
N LEU A 12 24.14 -41.01 56.22
CA LEU A 12 24.57 -40.03 55.21
C LEU A 12 23.80 -40.18 53.92
N LEU A 13 23.49 -41.40 53.46
CA LEU A 13 22.73 -41.65 52.24
C LEU A 13 21.25 -41.29 52.41
N VAL A 14 20.68 -41.53 53.59
CA VAL A 14 19.33 -41.10 53.98
C VAL A 14 19.29 -39.58 54.18
N LEU A 15 20.30 -38.95 54.80
CA LEU A 15 20.45 -37.50 54.83
C LEU A 15 20.60 -36.95 53.41
N PHE A 16 21.32 -37.63 52.52
CA PHE A 16 21.53 -37.21 51.13
C PHE A 16 20.25 -37.36 50.30
N LEU A 17 19.41 -38.36 50.59
CA LEU A 17 18.09 -38.53 49.99
C LEU A 17 17.06 -37.53 50.55
N LEU A 18 17.07 -37.29 51.87
CA LEU A 18 16.22 -36.30 52.54
C LEU A 18 16.61 -34.87 52.16
N LEU A 19 17.89 -34.52 52.22
CA LEU A 19 18.41 -33.24 51.73
C LEU A 19 18.27 -33.16 50.21
N GLY A 20 18.48 -34.24 49.47
CA GLY A 20 18.27 -34.31 48.01
C GLY A 20 16.83 -34.00 47.59
N GLY A 21 15.83 -34.43 48.37
CA GLY A 21 14.43 -34.06 48.19
C GLY A 21 14.09 -32.64 48.63
N VAL A 22 14.80 -32.09 49.64
CA VAL A 22 14.63 -30.72 50.17
C VAL A 22 15.34 -29.67 49.30
N ILE A 23 16.36 -30.04 48.53
CA ILE A 23 17.16 -29.14 47.68
C ILE A 23 16.37 -28.54 46.51
N PHE A 24 15.24 -29.12 46.10
CA PHE A 24 14.43 -28.61 44.98
C PHE A 24 13.02 -28.21 45.44
N SER A 25 12.95 -27.16 46.27
CA SER A 25 11.71 -26.46 46.62
C SER A 25 11.41 -25.30 45.66
N ASN A 26 10.18 -24.77 45.69
CA ASN A 26 9.78 -23.60 44.88
C ASN A 26 10.79 -22.44 44.95
N ASN A 27 11.22 -22.10 46.17
CA ASN A 27 12.15 -21.01 46.43
C ASN A 27 13.53 -21.27 45.83
N ILE A 28 14.00 -22.53 45.88
CA ILE A 28 15.32 -22.89 45.36
C ILE A 28 15.30 -22.92 43.82
N ILE A 29 14.25 -23.45 43.20
CA ILE A 29 14.11 -23.40 41.73
C ILE A 29 14.02 -21.94 41.26
N SER A 30 13.21 -21.11 41.91
CA SER A 30 13.14 -19.68 41.62
C SER A 30 14.52 -19.01 41.69
N PHE A 31 15.27 -19.24 42.77
CA PHE A 31 16.62 -18.71 42.92
C PHE A 31 17.61 -19.22 41.85
N MET A 32 17.61 -20.52 41.56
CA MET A 32 18.53 -21.14 40.58
C MET A 32 18.23 -20.74 39.14
N THR A 33 17.00 -20.36 38.83
CA THR A 33 16.57 -19.92 37.49
C THR A 33 16.64 -18.41 37.29
N LYS A 34 16.79 -17.64 38.37
CA LYS A 34 16.97 -16.18 38.33
C LYS A 34 18.40 -15.80 37.92
N THR A 35 18.51 -14.82 37.05
CA THR A 35 19.77 -14.20 36.63
C THR A 35 19.65 -12.68 36.69
N LYS A 36 20.73 -11.95 36.39
CA LYS A 36 20.70 -10.48 36.27
C LYS A 36 19.69 -10.03 35.19
N ASN A 37 19.55 -10.81 34.13
CA ASN A 37 18.82 -10.44 32.93
C ASN A 37 17.55 -11.27 32.71
N SER A 38 17.23 -12.20 33.62
CA SER A 38 16.05 -13.05 33.49
C SER A 38 15.49 -13.50 34.82
N GLU A 39 14.17 -13.60 34.93
CA GLU A 39 13.49 -14.07 36.13
C GLU A 39 12.21 -14.83 35.78
N PHE A 40 12.01 -15.98 36.41
CA PHE A 40 10.71 -16.65 36.45
C PHE A 40 10.01 -16.25 37.76
N GLN A 41 8.85 -15.61 37.66
CA GLN A 41 8.11 -15.10 38.82
C GLN A 41 7.01 -16.06 39.25
N ASN A 42 6.75 -16.10 40.57
CA ASN A 42 5.75 -16.97 41.20
C ASN A 42 5.90 -18.45 40.85
N VAL A 43 7.15 -18.95 40.86
CA VAL A 43 7.45 -20.33 40.50
C VAL A 43 6.81 -21.33 41.47
N LYS A 44 6.08 -22.30 40.92
CA LYS A 44 5.64 -23.52 41.64
C LYS A 44 6.30 -24.72 40.99
N PHE A 45 6.91 -25.59 41.79
CA PHE A 45 7.62 -26.76 41.32
C PHE A 45 6.96 -28.05 41.82
N SER A 46 6.78 -29.00 40.91
CA SER A 46 6.30 -30.35 41.19
C SER A 46 7.44 -31.35 41.02
N LEU A 47 7.91 -31.92 42.14
CA LEU A 47 8.94 -32.96 42.11
C LEU A 47 8.46 -34.23 41.38
N LYS A 48 7.17 -34.58 41.53
CA LYS A 48 6.53 -35.74 40.88
C LYS A 48 6.62 -35.64 39.36
N ASN A 49 6.31 -34.47 38.82
CA ASN A 49 6.28 -34.25 37.37
C ASN A 49 7.61 -33.68 36.82
N ARG A 50 8.53 -33.34 37.72
CA ARG A 50 9.76 -32.56 37.41
C ARG A 50 9.44 -31.30 36.62
N GLU A 51 8.32 -30.65 36.92
CA GLU A 51 7.78 -29.52 36.17
C GLU A 51 7.73 -28.28 37.06
N MET A 52 8.16 -27.15 36.53
CA MET A 52 7.89 -25.83 37.11
C MET A 52 6.81 -25.12 36.30
N THR A 53 5.91 -24.42 36.99
CA THR A 53 4.97 -23.45 36.43
C THR A 53 5.30 -22.07 36.96
N PHE A 54 5.06 -21.02 36.18
CA PHE A 54 5.35 -19.64 36.54
C PHE A 54 4.30 -18.70 35.93
N ASP A 55 4.07 -17.56 36.59
CA ASP A 55 3.09 -16.57 36.13
C ASP A 55 3.70 -15.62 35.10
N ASN A 56 4.98 -15.28 35.25
CA ASN A 56 5.70 -14.42 34.32
C ASN A 56 7.11 -14.96 34.08
N PHE A 57 7.55 -14.96 32.84
CA PHE A 57 8.95 -15.08 32.48
C PHE A 57 9.45 -13.74 31.94
N VAL A 58 10.30 -13.08 32.72
CA VAL A 58 10.85 -11.77 32.37
C VAL A 58 12.25 -11.96 31.81
N ILE A 59 12.55 -11.40 30.64
CA ILE A 59 13.89 -11.34 30.03
C ILE A 59 14.19 -9.88 29.68
N ASN A 60 15.32 -9.34 30.14
CA ASN A 60 15.74 -7.96 29.88
C ASN A 60 14.65 -6.91 30.21
N GLY A 61 13.79 -7.18 31.20
CA GLY A 61 12.65 -6.33 31.56
C GLY A 61 11.37 -6.57 30.76
N ASN A 62 11.41 -7.38 29.70
CA ASN A 62 10.26 -7.78 28.90
C ASN A 62 9.59 -9.02 29.49
N ASN A 63 8.31 -8.90 29.82
CA ASN A 63 7.49 -10.02 30.30
C ASN A 63 6.95 -10.83 29.11
N LEU A 64 7.36 -12.10 29.03
CA LEU A 64 6.92 -13.09 28.04
C LEU A 64 5.71 -13.89 28.50
N GLY A 65 5.11 -13.56 29.65
CA GLY A 65 3.89 -14.18 30.14
C GLY A 65 4.13 -15.49 30.90
N ARG A 66 3.03 -16.20 31.13
CA ARG A 66 2.98 -17.40 31.95
C ARG A 66 3.46 -18.63 31.20
N GLY A 67 3.81 -19.68 31.94
CA GLY A 67 4.23 -20.90 31.29
C GLY A 67 4.66 -22.01 32.23
N ARG A 68 5.30 -23.00 31.62
CA ARG A 68 5.84 -24.18 32.30
C ARG A 68 7.11 -24.68 31.64
N ALA A 69 7.94 -25.37 32.41
CA ALA A 69 9.12 -26.04 31.89
C ALA A 69 9.43 -27.32 32.70
N THR A 70 10.04 -28.30 32.04
CA THR A 70 10.60 -29.47 32.72
C THR A 70 11.96 -29.11 33.28
N VAL A 71 12.13 -29.28 34.59
CA VAL A 71 13.37 -29.05 35.33
C VAL A 71 14.21 -30.32 35.31
N ILE A 72 15.45 -30.18 34.83
CA ILE A 72 16.45 -31.24 34.81
C ILE A 72 17.55 -30.85 35.81
N PRO A 73 17.61 -31.51 36.99
CA PRO A 73 18.71 -31.34 37.91
C PRO A 73 20.03 -31.73 37.26
N THR A 74 21.03 -30.85 37.35
CA THR A 74 22.38 -31.09 36.87
C THR A 74 23.41 -30.69 37.92
N ARG A 75 24.68 -30.97 37.66
CA ARG A 75 25.80 -30.52 38.49
C ARG A 75 26.87 -29.86 37.64
N SER A 76 27.46 -28.78 38.13
CA SER A 76 28.44 -27.93 37.46
C SER A 76 29.72 -27.78 38.31
N GLY A 77 30.72 -27.06 37.78
CA GLY A 77 32.01 -26.82 38.44
C GLY A 77 33.03 -27.94 38.26
N LEU A 78 34.29 -27.66 38.62
CA LEU A 78 35.35 -28.66 38.71
C LEU A 78 34.88 -29.74 39.70
N PHE A 79 34.91 -31.02 39.28
CA PHE A 79 34.36 -32.18 40.02
C PHE A 79 32.82 -32.32 40.08
N LYS A 80 32.03 -31.51 39.35
CA LYS A 80 30.55 -31.63 39.29
C LYS A 80 29.88 -31.64 40.68
N MET A 81 30.34 -30.77 41.58
CA MET A 81 29.83 -30.69 42.95
C MET A 81 28.79 -29.57 43.15
N ILE A 82 28.70 -28.59 42.25
CA ILE A 82 27.80 -27.44 42.40
C ILE A 82 26.43 -27.81 41.80
N PRO A 83 25.33 -27.80 42.57
CA PRO A 83 23.99 -28.02 42.02
C PRO A 83 23.64 -26.97 40.95
N SER A 84 23.00 -27.41 39.88
CA SER A 84 22.51 -26.56 38.79
C SER A 84 21.24 -27.14 38.20
N VAL A 85 20.55 -26.36 37.37
CA VAL A 85 19.35 -26.81 36.67
C VAL A 85 19.46 -26.48 35.19
N LYS A 86 18.93 -27.38 34.37
CA LYS A 86 18.58 -27.12 32.97
C LYS A 86 17.07 -27.16 32.81
N LEU A 87 16.55 -26.40 31.86
CA LEU A 87 15.16 -26.44 31.47
C LEU A 87 15.02 -27.13 30.11
N SER A 88 13.97 -27.93 30.00
CA SER A 88 13.51 -28.51 28.74
C SER A 88 12.03 -28.26 28.57
N ASN A 89 11.55 -28.32 27.33
CA ASN A 89 10.15 -28.11 27.00
C ASN A 89 9.56 -26.83 27.63
N LEU A 90 10.27 -25.71 27.52
CA LEU A 90 9.75 -24.41 27.98
C LEU A 90 8.54 -24.05 27.10
N LYS A 91 7.36 -24.01 27.70
CA LYS A 91 6.11 -23.62 27.05
C LYS A 91 5.68 -22.27 27.62
N LEU A 92 5.56 -21.27 26.77
CA LEU A 92 5.04 -19.95 27.08
C LEU A 92 3.65 -19.80 26.47
N GLU A 93 2.70 -19.38 27.29
CA GLU A 93 1.31 -19.19 26.89
C GLU A 93 0.97 -17.70 26.88
N GLN A 94 0.15 -17.29 25.90
CA GLN A 94 -0.40 -15.93 25.81
C GLN A 94 0.68 -14.84 25.71
N VAL A 95 1.80 -15.15 25.04
CA VAL A 95 2.85 -14.19 24.73
C VAL A 95 2.31 -13.18 23.73
N ASN A 96 2.43 -11.90 24.05
CA ASN A 96 2.03 -10.83 23.15
C ASN A 96 3.07 -10.64 22.05
N LEU A 97 3.02 -11.48 21.01
CA LEU A 97 3.94 -11.41 19.87
C LEU A 97 3.83 -10.10 19.10
N ASP A 98 2.67 -9.46 19.06
CA ASP A 98 2.50 -8.14 18.45
C ASP A 98 3.33 -7.06 19.16
N LYS A 99 3.46 -7.14 20.49
CA LYS A 99 4.36 -6.27 21.25
C LYS A 99 5.82 -6.50 20.85
N ILE A 100 6.22 -7.77 20.69
CA ILE A 100 7.58 -8.14 20.25
C ILE A 100 7.86 -7.61 18.84
N TYR A 101 6.88 -7.69 17.93
CA TYR A 101 7.02 -7.19 16.57
C TYR A 101 7.12 -5.66 16.48
N LYS A 102 6.50 -4.95 17.41
CA LYS A 102 6.53 -3.48 17.49
C LYS A 102 7.70 -2.94 18.31
N GLU A 103 8.43 -3.80 19.03
CA GLU A 103 9.60 -3.38 19.80
C GLU A 103 10.66 -2.81 18.87
N LYS A 104 11.19 -1.63 19.22
CA LYS A 104 12.19 -0.94 18.41
C LYS A 104 13.51 -1.70 18.45
N ASP A 105 14.08 -1.94 17.28
CA ASP A 105 15.42 -2.50 17.11
C ASP A 105 16.13 -1.73 16.01
N GLU A 106 17.11 -0.89 16.39
CA GLU A 106 17.76 0.03 15.46
C GLU A 106 18.37 -0.66 14.23
N LYS A 107 18.87 -1.90 14.39
CA LYS A 107 19.50 -2.63 13.29
C LYS A 107 18.45 -3.20 12.34
N ILE A 108 17.41 -3.86 12.88
CA ILE A 108 16.34 -4.47 12.09
C ILE A 108 15.50 -3.37 11.46
N ASP A 109 15.07 -2.37 12.22
CA ASP A 109 14.20 -1.31 11.70
C ASP A 109 14.90 -0.50 10.60
N ASN A 110 16.18 -0.11 10.80
CA ASN A 110 16.99 0.53 9.74
C ASN A 110 17.18 -0.37 8.50
N PHE A 111 17.31 -1.69 8.68
CA PHE A 111 17.39 -2.61 7.55
C PHE A 111 16.10 -2.60 6.73
N ILE A 112 14.93 -2.60 7.40
CA ILE A 112 13.62 -2.59 6.74
C ILE A 112 13.36 -1.24 6.06
N GLU A 113 13.66 -0.12 6.73
CA GLU A 113 13.48 1.22 6.18
C GLU A 113 14.29 1.42 4.88
N LYS A 114 15.54 0.95 4.85
CA LYS A 114 16.41 1.03 3.66
C LYS A 114 15.98 0.16 2.48
N LEU A 115 14.97 -0.70 2.63
CA LEU A 115 14.41 -1.45 1.50
C LEU A 115 13.61 -0.55 0.53
N GLU A 116 13.29 0.69 0.91
CA GLU A 116 12.53 1.66 0.08
C GLU A 116 11.25 1.05 -0.52
N ILE A 117 10.48 0.33 0.29
CA ILE A 117 9.22 -0.29 -0.13
C ILE A 117 8.25 0.83 -0.57
N PRO A 118 7.80 0.86 -1.84
CA PRO A 118 6.92 1.91 -2.33
C PRO A 118 5.64 1.98 -1.51
N GLU A 119 5.25 3.18 -1.10
CA GLU A 119 3.92 3.41 -0.54
C GLU A 119 2.88 3.08 -1.62
N SER A 120 1.78 2.43 -1.24
CA SER A 120 0.69 2.16 -2.16
C SER A 120 0.19 3.49 -2.71
N SER A 121 0.38 3.74 -4.01
CA SER A 121 -0.07 4.97 -4.67
C SER A 121 -1.55 5.20 -4.34
N GLN A 122 -1.88 6.36 -3.79
CA GLN A 122 -3.27 6.76 -3.56
C GLN A 122 -4.05 6.63 -4.86
N LYS A 123 -5.27 6.07 -4.79
CA LYS A 123 -6.15 5.93 -5.93
C LYS A 123 -6.39 7.30 -6.56
N GLU A 124 -6.21 7.41 -7.86
CA GLU A 124 -6.69 8.55 -8.63
C GLU A 124 -8.22 8.64 -8.46
N ASN A 125 -8.72 9.83 -8.14
CA ASN A 125 -10.13 10.03 -7.78
C ASN A 125 -11.09 10.01 -8.99
N LYS A 126 -10.58 10.20 -10.23
CA LYS A 126 -11.35 10.29 -11.48
C LYS A 126 -10.42 10.10 -12.69
N THR A 127 -10.81 9.31 -13.69
CA THR A 127 -10.03 9.08 -14.93
C THR A 127 -10.19 10.24 -15.93
N THR A 128 -9.27 10.35 -16.90
CA THR A 128 -9.35 11.37 -17.96
C THR A 128 -10.60 11.21 -18.84
N ASP A 129 -11.01 9.96 -19.11
CA ASP A 129 -12.23 9.65 -19.88
C ASP A 129 -13.51 10.05 -19.13
N GLU A 130 -13.56 9.78 -17.82
CA GLU A 130 -14.69 10.22 -16.98
C GLU A 130 -14.81 11.74 -16.96
N PHE A 131 -13.69 12.45 -16.93
CA PHE A 131 -13.67 13.91 -17.00
C PHE A 131 -14.20 14.45 -18.34
N VAL A 132 -13.72 13.94 -19.48
CA VAL A 132 -14.21 14.36 -20.81
C VAL A 132 -15.72 14.14 -20.93
N ARG A 133 -16.21 12.98 -20.47
CA ARG A 133 -17.64 12.65 -20.49
C ARG A 133 -18.47 13.62 -19.65
N GLU A 134 -18.04 13.92 -18.43
CA GLU A 134 -18.76 14.83 -17.53
C GLU A 134 -18.71 16.27 -18.03
N THR A 135 -17.56 16.76 -18.51
CA THR A 135 -17.44 18.09 -19.10
C THR A 135 -18.32 18.22 -20.35
N THR A 136 -18.42 17.19 -21.18
CA THR A 136 -19.33 17.18 -22.34
C THR A 136 -20.79 17.35 -21.92
N LEU A 137 -21.23 16.65 -20.87
CA LEU A 137 -22.59 16.77 -20.35
C LEU A 137 -22.83 18.15 -19.73
N ASN A 138 -21.92 18.61 -18.86
CA ASN A 138 -22.05 19.87 -18.14
C ASN A 138 -22.07 21.08 -19.10
N THR A 139 -21.20 21.10 -20.11
CA THR A 139 -21.17 22.18 -21.11
C THR A 139 -22.41 22.17 -22.00
N LYS A 140 -22.94 20.99 -22.35
CA LYS A 140 -24.20 20.88 -23.10
C LYS A 140 -25.40 21.39 -22.28
N VAL A 141 -25.48 21.02 -21.00
CA VAL A 141 -26.53 21.51 -20.10
C VAL A 141 -26.43 23.04 -19.98
N LEU A 142 -25.23 23.55 -19.72
CA LEU A 142 -25.00 24.99 -19.58
C LEU A 142 -25.35 25.78 -20.85
N ALA A 143 -24.96 25.29 -22.03
CA ALA A 143 -25.31 25.93 -23.29
C ALA A 143 -26.84 25.97 -23.51
N ASN A 144 -27.52 24.86 -23.18
CA ASN A 144 -28.99 24.79 -23.26
C ASN A 144 -29.68 25.71 -22.24
N ASP A 145 -29.13 25.83 -21.03
CA ASP A 145 -29.68 26.70 -19.98
C ASP A 145 -29.61 28.17 -20.41
N ILE A 146 -28.49 28.61 -20.99
CA ILE A 146 -28.35 29.95 -21.57
C ILE A 146 -29.34 30.18 -22.70
N ASP A 147 -29.47 29.23 -23.64
CA ASP A 147 -30.42 29.33 -24.75
C ASP A 147 -31.87 29.38 -24.25
N ASN A 148 -32.21 28.57 -23.24
CA ASN A 148 -33.54 28.54 -22.62
C ASN A 148 -33.84 29.83 -21.84
N PHE A 149 -32.84 30.38 -21.14
CA PHE A 149 -32.95 31.66 -20.47
C PHE A 149 -33.35 32.76 -21.47
N ILE A 150 -32.59 32.92 -22.56
CA ILE A 150 -32.82 33.95 -23.58
C ILE A 150 -34.15 33.74 -24.30
N ASN A 151 -34.39 32.53 -24.81
CA ASN A 151 -35.48 32.29 -25.76
C ASN A 151 -36.81 31.96 -25.11
N ASN A 152 -36.84 31.64 -23.82
CA ASN A 152 -38.06 31.31 -23.10
C ASN A 152 -38.26 32.20 -21.87
N LYS A 153 -37.28 32.25 -20.96
CA LYS A 153 -37.47 32.91 -19.64
C LYS A 153 -37.63 34.42 -19.74
N ILE A 154 -36.80 35.09 -20.55
CA ILE A 154 -36.82 36.56 -20.70
C ILE A 154 -37.36 37.05 -22.05
N LYS A 155 -37.91 36.13 -22.86
CA LYS A 155 -38.39 36.45 -24.22
C LYS A 155 -39.47 37.53 -24.23
N GLU A 156 -40.46 37.42 -23.35
CA GLU A 156 -41.57 38.40 -23.30
C GLU A 156 -41.07 39.77 -22.84
N ASP A 157 -40.14 39.83 -21.89
CA ASP A 157 -39.54 41.09 -21.42
C ASP A 157 -38.75 41.78 -22.55
N ILE A 158 -38.07 41.00 -23.40
CA ILE A 158 -37.38 41.50 -24.60
C ILE A 158 -38.39 42.06 -25.62
N ILE A 159 -39.50 41.35 -25.87
CA ILE A 159 -40.56 41.80 -26.80
C ILE A 159 -41.20 43.10 -26.30
N LYS A 160 -41.49 43.19 -25.00
CA LYS A 160 -42.04 44.38 -24.36
C LYS A 160 -41.08 45.57 -24.45
N THR A 161 -39.80 45.33 -24.17
CA THR A 161 -38.73 46.33 -24.34
C THR A 161 -38.66 46.84 -25.78
N ASN A 162 -38.66 45.95 -26.77
CA ASN A 162 -38.66 46.33 -28.19
C ASN A 162 -39.87 47.16 -28.58
N THR A 163 -41.06 46.82 -28.07
CA THR A 163 -42.29 47.58 -28.30
C THR A 163 -42.17 49.01 -27.75
N LEU A 164 -41.68 49.16 -26.51
CA LEU A 164 -41.46 50.47 -25.90
C LEU A 164 -40.42 51.31 -26.64
N LYS A 165 -39.35 50.69 -27.17
CA LYS A 165 -38.36 51.37 -28.01
C LYS A 165 -38.96 51.88 -29.32
N ASN A 166 -39.81 51.08 -29.96
CA ASN A 166 -40.49 51.46 -31.19
C ASN A 166 -41.51 52.59 -30.96
N ASP A 167 -42.27 52.54 -29.86
CA ASP A 167 -43.16 53.63 -29.47
C ASP A 167 -42.38 54.93 -29.22
N TYR A 168 -41.22 54.85 -28.57
CA TYR A 168 -40.34 55.97 -28.32
C TYR A 168 -39.80 56.60 -29.63
N SER A 169 -39.31 55.77 -30.56
CA SER A 169 -38.68 56.23 -31.79
C SER A 169 -39.69 56.88 -32.76
N THR A 170 -40.92 56.36 -32.80
CA THR A 170 -41.99 56.83 -33.69
C THR A 170 -42.79 58.01 -33.14
N SER A 171 -42.80 58.24 -31.82
CA SER A 171 -43.48 59.38 -31.21
C SER A 171 -42.86 60.72 -31.64
N LYS A 172 -43.70 61.71 -31.93
CA LYS A 172 -43.28 63.12 -32.12
C LYS A 172 -43.53 64.00 -30.88
N ASP A 173 -44.31 63.50 -29.92
CA ASP A 173 -44.66 64.21 -28.69
C ASP A 173 -43.59 63.99 -27.60
N LEU A 174 -43.03 65.09 -27.09
CA LEU A 174 -41.93 65.05 -26.12
C LEU A 174 -42.37 64.49 -24.77
N LYS A 175 -43.62 64.74 -24.35
CA LYS A 175 -44.14 64.22 -23.09
C LYS A 175 -44.27 62.69 -23.14
N ASN A 176 -44.79 62.16 -24.24
CA ASN A 176 -44.86 60.72 -24.49
C ASN A 176 -43.46 60.09 -24.59
N LYS A 177 -42.50 60.75 -25.25
CA LYS A 177 -41.10 60.27 -25.27
C LYS A 177 -40.51 60.16 -23.86
N ALA A 178 -40.71 61.19 -23.03
CA ALA A 178 -40.23 61.18 -21.65
C ALA A 178 -40.87 60.05 -20.83
N GLN A 179 -42.18 59.82 -20.99
CA GLN A 179 -42.86 58.70 -20.31
C GLN A 179 -42.32 57.34 -20.75
N LYS A 180 -42.10 57.13 -22.06
CA LYS A 180 -41.56 55.86 -22.58
C LYS A 180 -40.14 55.60 -22.09
N ILE A 181 -39.32 56.63 -21.86
CA ILE A 181 -38.01 56.47 -21.21
C ILE A 181 -38.16 55.95 -19.77
N VAL A 182 -39.12 56.47 -19.00
CA VAL A 182 -39.40 55.99 -17.63
C VAL A 182 -39.86 54.54 -17.65
N ASP A 183 -40.78 54.19 -18.55
CA ASP A 183 -41.29 52.83 -18.71
C ASP A 183 -40.16 51.85 -19.12
N LEU A 184 -39.31 52.26 -20.08
CA LEU A 184 -38.13 51.50 -20.49
C LEU A 184 -37.17 51.25 -19.33
N ASN A 185 -36.89 52.27 -18.52
CA ASN A 185 -36.01 52.14 -17.37
C ASN A 185 -36.59 51.17 -16.31
N SER A 186 -37.91 51.20 -16.09
CA SER A 186 -38.60 50.28 -15.18
C SER A 186 -38.52 48.82 -15.66
N GLU A 187 -38.57 48.59 -16.98
CA GLU A 187 -38.50 47.26 -17.58
C GLU A 187 -37.07 46.73 -17.65
N LEU A 188 -36.11 47.58 -18.04
CA LEU A 188 -34.71 47.20 -18.25
C LEU A 188 -33.99 46.85 -16.96
N ASN A 189 -34.29 47.51 -15.84
CA ASN A 189 -33.61 47.27 -14.57
C ASN A 189 -33.67 45.80 -14.09
N PRO A 190 -34.86 45.18 -13.90
CA PRO A 190 -34.94 43.77 -13.50
C PRO A 190 -34.41 42.81 -14.58
N LEU A 191 -34.58 43.15 -15.86
CA LEU A 191 -34.11 42.33 -16.98
C LEU A 191 -32.57 42.27 -17.03
N VAL A 192 -31.90 43.42 -16.94
CA VAL A 192 -30.43 43.52 -16.91
C VAL A 192 -29.86 42.81 -15.70
N LYS A 193 -30.51 42.92 -14.53
CA LYS A 193 -30.11 42.19 -13.33
C LYS A 193 -30.15 40.67 -13.57
N SER A 194 -31.24 40.17 -14.13
CA SER A 194 -31.41 38.74 -14.43
C SER A 194 -30.37 38.23 -15.44
N ILE A 195 -30.05 39.02 -16.47
CA ILE A 195 -29.00 38.68 -17.45
C ILE A 195 -27.61 38.59 -16.79
N ASN A 196 -27.28 39.53 -15.90
CA ASN A 196 -26.01 39.49 -15.19
C ASN A 196 -25.91 38.29 -14.23
N GLU A 197 -27.00 37.93 -13.54
CA GLU A 197 -27.04 36.74 -12.67
C GLU A 197 -26.86 35.44 -13.47
N GLU A 198 -27.52 35.30 -14.61
CA GLU A 198 -27.35 34.14 -15.49
C GLU A 198 -25.91 34.04 -16.01
N LYS A 199 -25.32 35.18 -16.40
CA LYS A 199 -23.93 35.26 -16.82
C LYS A 199 -22.98 34.82 -15.71
N GLU A 200 -23.13 35.33 -14.50
CA GLU A 200 -22.29 34.97 -13.35
C GLU A 200 -22.38 33.47 -13.04
N ASN A 201 -23.58 32.88 -13.11
CA ASN A 201 -23.78 31.44 -12.92
C ASN A 201 -23.05 30.61 -14.00
N ALA A 202 -23.07 31.06 -15.25
CA ALA A 202 -22.36 30.40 -16.34
C ALA A 202 -20.84 30.51 -16.20
N GLU A 203 -20.32 31.69 -15.88
CA GLU A 203 -18.89 31.92 -15.63
C GLU A 203 -18.38 31.09 -14.44
N LYS A 204 -19.16 30.98 -13.36
CA LYS A 204 -18.83 30.12 -12.22
C LYS A 204 -18.78 28.63 -12.58
N SER A 205 -19.65 28.19 -13.49
CA SER A 205 -19.66 26.80 -13.96
C SER A 205 -18.48 26.51 -14.89
N LEU A 206 -18.10 27.47 -15.73
CA LEU A 206 -16.89 27.40 -16.56
C LEU A 206 -15.61 27.35 -15.70
N SER A 207 -15.51 28.20 -14.67
CA SER A 207 -14.36 28.18 -13.76
C SER A 207 -14.17 26.82 -13.08
N LYS A 208 -15.25 26.12 -12.71
CA LYS A 208 -15.16 24.75 -12.19
C LYS A 208 -14.62 23.75 -13.22
N ILE A 209 -15.02 23.89 -14.50
CA ILE A 209 -14.50 23.04 -15.58
C ILE A 209 -12.99 23.26 -15.76
N GLU A 210 -12.52 24.50 -15.65
CA GLU A 210 -11.09 24.83 -15.71
C GLU A 210 -10.31 24.26 -14.51
N ASP A 211 -10.87 24.34 -13.29
CA ASP A 211 -10.27 23.71 -12.10
C ASP A 211 -10.17 22.18 -12.25
N GLU A 212 -11.23 21.53 -12.76
CA GLU A 212 -11.21 20.10 -13.04
C GLU A 212 -10.25 19.73 -14.19
N ARG A 213 -10.06 20.63 -15.18
CA ARG A 213 -9.04 20.45 -16.23
C ARG A 213 -7.65 20.41 -15.62
N ASN A 214 -7.35 21.25 -14.63
CA ASN A 214 -6.07 21.19 -13.92
C ASN A 214 -5.86 19.85 -13.20
N LEU A 215 -6.92 19.25 -12.64
CA LEU A 215 -6.85 17.91 -12.05
C LEU A 215 -6.58 16.83 -13.11
N MET A 216 -7.20 16.93 -14.30
CA MET A 216 -6.91 16.04 -15.42
C MET A 216 -5.42 16.09 -15.81
N LEU A 217 -4.81 17.29 -15.85
CA LEU A 217 -3.37 17.46 -16.12
C LEU A 217 -2.50 16.72 -15.09
N GLN A 218 -2.87 16.79 -13.82
CA GLN A 218 -2.15 16.09 -12.74
C GLN A 218 -2.25 14.57 -12.89
N ASN A 219 -3.41 14.06 -13.30
CA ASN A 219 -3.59 12.62 -13.55
C ASN A 219 -2.72 12.15 -14.72
N VAL A 220 -2.66 12.91 -15.82
CA VAL A 220 -1.80 12.61 -16.97
C VAL A 220 -0.32 12.63 -16.57
N SER A 221 0.10 13.60 -15.77
CA SER A 221 1.46 13.64 -15.20
C SER A 221 1.76 12.39 -14.36
N THR A 222 0.77 11.88 -13.62
CA THR A 222 0.90 10.68 -12.81
C THR A 222 1.02 9.43 -13.69
N GLU A 223 0.19 9.30 -14.73
CA GLU A 223 0.27 8.23 -15.72
C GLU A 223 1.62 8.21 -16.46
N LEU A 224 2.12 9.39 -16.87
CA LEU A 224 3.43 9.53 -17.49
C LEU A 224 4.55 9.12 -16.55
N THR A 225 4.48 9.50 -15.28
CA THR A 225 5.47 9.11 -14.26
C THR A 225 5.47 7.59 -14.06
N LYS A 226 4.30 6.94 -14.05
CA LYS A 226 4.17 5.48 -13.98
C LYS A 226 4.80 4.81 -15.21
N LEU A 227 4.51 5.33 -16.40
CA LEU A 227 5.07 4.81 -17.65
C LEU A 227 6.60 4.97 -17.71
N GLU A 228 7.13 6.14 -17.33
CA GLU A 228 8.57 6.39 -17.24
C GLU A 228 9.24 5.40 -16.27
N LYS A 229 8.61 5.18 -15.11
CA LYS A 229 9.10 4.20 -14.14
C LYS A 229 9.10 2.79 -14.74
N GLU A 230 8.05 2.38 -15.44
CA GLU A 230 8.03 1.07 -16.11
C GLU A 230 9.09 0.96 -17.22
N ILE A 231 9.27 1.99 -18.05
CA ILE A 231 10.34 2.05 -19.06
C ILE A 231 11.71 1.88 -18.39
N SER A 232 11.95 2.61 -17.30
CA SER A 232 13.21 2.52 -16.55
C SER A 232 13.46 1.11 -16.01
N MET A 233 12.41 0.42 -15.54
CA MET A 233 12.53 -0.93 -15.01
C MET A 233 12.86 -1.99 -16.08
N ASN A 234 12.42 -1.77 -17.32
CA ASN A 234 12.69 -2.67 -18.45
C ASN A 234 14.01 -2.35 -19.17
N ASP A 235 14.76 -1.30 -18.79
CA ASP A 235 16.05 -0.96 -19.39
C ASP A 235 17.17 -1.92 -18.95
N VAL A 236 17.36 -2.97 -19.74
CA VAL A 236 18.37 -4.02 -19.54
C VAL A 236 19.80 -3.48 -19.69
N ASN A 237 20.03 -2.41 -20.45
CA ASN A 237 21.37 -1.88 -20.70
C ASN A 237 21.95 -1.15 -19.48
N LYS A 238 21.09 -0.59 -18.63
CA LYS A 238 21.50 -0.01 -17.34
C LYS A 238 21.85 -1.04 -16.27
N MET A 239 21.66 -2.35 -16.53
CA MET A 239 21.97 -3.42 -15.58
C MET A 239 23.48 -3.70 -15.43
N ASN A 240 24.33 -3.24 -16.35
CA ASN A 240 25.76 -3.61 -16.41
C ASN A 240 26.74 -2.69 -15.65
N ASN A 241 26.29 -1.66 -14.93
CA ASN A 241 27.18 -0.65 -14.32
C ASN A 241 26.98 -0.42 -12.81
N ASN A 242 26.96 -1.48 -11.99
CA ASN A 242 26.82 -1.39 -10.52
C ASN A 242 25.58 -0.62 -10.00
N ASN A 243 24.70 -0.14 -10.90
CA ASN A 243 23.47 0.57 -10.55
C ASN A 243 22.30 -0.41 -10.61
N ILE A 244 22.25 -1.20 -9.55
CA ILE A 244 21.51 -2.44 -9.48
C ILE A 244 20.11 -2.21 -8.88
N GLN A 245 19.26 -1.45 -9.57
CA GLN A 245 17.96 -1.06 -8.99
C GLN A 245 16.75 -1.58 -9.78
N ASN A 246 16.83 -1.68 -11.10
CA ASN A 246 15.63 -1.76 -11.94
C ASN A 246 14.79 -3.05 -11.78
N MET A 247 15.38 -4.26 -11.72
CA MET A 247 14.59 -5.48 -11.48
C MET A 247 14.27 -5.71 -10.01
N ASN A 248 15.10 -5.21 -9.09
CA ASN A 248 14.82 -5.27 -7.67
C ASN A 248 13.56 -4.45 -7.36
N LEU A 249 13.34 -3.33 -8.06
CA LEU A 249 12.10 -2.56 -7.94
C LEU A 249 10.85 -3.39 -8.26
N TYR A 250 10.86 -4.31 -9.24
CA TYR A 250 9.73 -5.21 -9.48
C TYR A 250 9.43 -6.10 -8.27
N ILE A 251 10.46 -6.60 -7.60
CA ILE A 251 10.31 -7.41 -6.38
C ILE A 251 9.66 -6.57 -5.27
N PHE A 252 10.17 -5.36 -5.02
CA PHE A 252 9.68 -4.51 -3.93
C PHE A 252 8.34 -3.83 -4.24
N MET A 253 8.01 -3.57 -5.50
CA MET A 253 6.68 -3.10 -5.90
C MET A 253 5.61 -4.18 -5.71
N ASP A 254 5.87 -5.39 -6.19
CA ASP A 254 4.86 -6.46 -6.15
C ASP A 254 4.75 -7.09 -4.74
N LYS A 255 5.89 -7.26 -4.06
CA LYS A 255 6.01 -8.07 -2.84
C LYS A 255 6.59 -7.32 -1.65
N GLY A 256 6.93 -6.04 -1.78
CA GLY A 256 7.65 -5.28 -0.75
C GLY A 256 6.98 -5.30 0.62
N LYS A 257 5.65 -5.16 0.68
CA LYS A 257 4.89 -5.25 1.94
C LYS A 257 5.04 -6.62 2.62
N VAL A 258 4.96 -7.71 1.85
CA VAL A 258 5.11 -9.09 2.36
C VAL A 258 6.55 -9.32 2.82
N ILE A 259 7.52 -8.88 2.03
CA ILE A 259 8.96 -8.94 2.33
C ILE A 259 9.26 -8.20 3.63
N GLY A 260 8.90 -6.92 3.73
CA GLY A 260 9.16 -6.08 4.90
C GLY A 260 8.54 -6.64 6.19
N ASN A 261 7.27 -7.06 6.13
CA ASN A 261 6.59 -7.67 7.26
C ASN A 261 7.25 -8.99 7.70
N THR A 262 7.58 -9.85 6.74
CA THR A 262 8.19 -11.15 7.01
C THR A 262 9.58 -11.01 7.61
N LEU A 263 10.41 -10.12 7.04
CA LEU A 263 11.75 -9.84 7.54
C LEU A 263 11.69 -9.26 8.96
N SER A 264 10.88 -8.22 9.17
CA SER A 264 10.73 -7.58 10.48
C SER A 264 10.32 -8.58 11.56
N LYS A 265 9.25 -9.35 11.32
CA LYS A 265 8.76 -10.34 12.28
C LYS A 265 9.77 -11.46 12.54
N SER A 266 10.31 -12.06 11.48
CA SER A 266 11.22 -13.21 11.62
C SER A 266 12.51 -12.83 12.34
N LEU A 267 13.09 -11.66 12.02
CA LEU A 267 14.29 -11.16 12.67
C LEU A 267 14.05 -10.85 14.15
N LYS A 268 12.90 -10.26 14.51
CA LYS A 268 12.54 -9.98 15.91
C LYS A 268 12.28 -11.26 16.72
N VAL A 269 11.67 -12.29 16.12
CA VAL A 269 11.59 -13.63 16.75
C VAL A 269 12.98 -14.23 16.95
N VAL A 270 13.85 -14.18 15.94
CA VAL A 270 15.21 -14.72 16.08
C VAL A 270 16.02 -13.97 17.14
N LYS A 271 15.84 -12.65 17.27
CA LYS A 271 16.43 -11.87 18.36
C LYS A 271 15.96 -12.37 19.73
N LEU A 272 14.66 -12.60 19.91
CA LEU A 272 14.13 -13.19 21.14
C LEU A 272 14.73 -14.57 21.43
N ILE A 273 14.82 -15.43 20.41
CA ILE A 273 15.42 -16.76 20.52
C ILE A 273 16.88 -16.65 20.97
N LYS A 274 17.64 -15.72 20.41
CA LYS A 274 19.01 -15.41 20.79
C LYS A 274 19.12 -14.89 22.23
N GLU A 275 18.18 -14.06 22.69
CA GLU A 275 18.14 -13.61 24.08
C GLU A 275 17.90 -14.77 25.05
N ILE A 276 17.01 -15.70 24.71
CA ILE A 276 16.78 -16.93 25.49
C ILE A 276 18.02 -17.85 25.43
N GLU A 277 18.65 -17.99 24.26
CA GLU A 277 19.87 -18.76 24.08
C GLU A 277 21.01 -18.23 24.97
N ASN A 278 21.13 -16.92 25.10
CA ASN A 278 22.21 -16.27 25.85
C ASN A 278 22.02 -16.29 27.37
N LEU A 279 20.91 -16.83 27.86
CA LEU A 279 20.71 -16.99 29.30
C LEU A 279 21.73 -17.94 29.91
N LYS A 280 22.11 -17.64 31.16
CA LYS A 280 22.98 -18.48 31.98
C LYS A 280 22.33 -19.85 32.25
N ILE A 281 21.00 -19.89 32.36
CA ILE A 281 20.26 -21.14 32.45
C ILE A 281 20.19 -21.82 31.08
N SER A 282 20.47 -23.12 31.05
CA SER A 282 20.40 -23.90 29.81
C SER A 282 18.94 -24.27 29.51
N ILE A 283 18.37 -23.70 28.46
CA ILE A 283 17.06 -24.07 27.92
C ILE A 283 17.29 -24.85 26.61
N SER A 284 16.64 -26.01 26.45
CA SER A 284 16.80 -26.88 25.28
C SER A 284 15.74 -26.63 24.21
N ASN A 285 14.46 -26.59 24.60
CA ASN A 285 13.33 -26.39 23.68
C ASN A 285 12.45 -25.25 24.18
N VAL A 286 11.94 -24.45 23.25
CA VAL A 286 11.01 -23.35 23.50
C VAL A 286 9.80 -23.52 22.60
N ASN A 287 8.61 -23.40 23.15
CA ASN A 287 7.35 -23.35 22.43
C ASN A 287 6.56 -22.15 22.94
N ILE A 288 6.18 -21.26 22.03
CA ILE A 288 5.45 -20.04 22.30
C ILE A 288 4.06 -20.16 21.69
N ASN A 289 3.03 -19.80 22.47
CA ASN A 289 1.65 -19.74 22.04
C ASN A 289 1.16 -21.02 21.33
N ASN A 290 1.46 -22.17 21.95
CA ASN A 290 1.02 -23.47 21.44
C ASN A 290 1.48 -23.75 20.00
N GLY A 291 2.72 -23.40 19.68
CA GLY A 291 3.37 -23.74 18.42
C GLY A 291 3.44 -22.63 17.39
N GLU A 292 3.07 -21.39 17.71
CA GLU A 292 3.31 -20.24 16.82
C GLU A 292 4.80 -20.00 16.59
N VAL A 293 5.62 -20.20 17.63
CA VAL A 293 7.08 -20.29 17.53
C VAL A 293 7.54 -21.54 18.26
N VAL A 294 8.31 -22.38 17.60
CA VAL A 294 8.97 -23.53 18.24
C VAL A 294 10.43 -23.53 17.88
N VAL A 295 11.28 -23.76 18.87
CA VAL A 295 12.71 -23.93 18.70
C VAL A 295 13.16 -25.14 19.50
N ASN A 296 13.90 -26.01 18.83
CA ASN A 296 14.48 -27.22 19.41
C ASN A 296 15.99 -27.10 19.41
N ASP A 297 16.61 -27.79 20.37
CA ASP A 297 18.06 -27.90 20.51
C ASP A 297 18.79 -26.55 20.58
N LEU A 298 18.19 -25.58 21.28
CA LEU A 298 18.65 -24.18 21.35
C LEU A 298 20.12 -24.02 21.77
N LYS A 299 20.66 -24.95 22.58
CA LYS A 299 22.06 -24.93 23.06
C LYS A 299 23.02 -25.79 22.22
N ASN A 300 22.55 -26.47 21.19
CA ASN A 300 23.39 -27.20 20.24
C ASN A 300 23.23 -26.57 18.84
N PRO A 301 24.08 -25.59 18.48
CA PRO A 301 23.95 -24.85 17.23
C PRO A 301 23.86 -25.74 15.99
N GLN A 302 24.53 -26.90 15.98
CA GLN A 302 24.53 -27.82 14.82
C GLN A 302 23.18 -28.52 14.60
N ASN A 303 22.34 -28.59 15.63
CA ASN A 303 21.04 -29.26 15.60
C ASN A 303 19.88 -28.29 15.85
N LEU A 304 20.15 -26.99 16.00
CA LEU A 304 19.10 -26.00 16.26
C LEU A 304 18.16 -25.95 15.06
N ASN A 305 16.90 -26.30 15.32
CA ASN A 305 15.83 -26.24 14.34
C ASN A 305 14.63 -25.56 14.98
N GLY A 306 14.11 -24.55 14.30
CA GLY A 306 12.92 -23.82 14.72
C GLY A 306 11.99 -23.52 13.57
N TYR A 307 10.76 -23.19 13.91
CA TYR A 307 9.78 -22.74 12.94
C TYR A 307 8.89 -21.65 13.54
N ILE A 308 8.45 -20.74 12.68
CA ILE A 308 7.43 -19.74 12.94
C ILE A 308 6.23 -20.11 12.08
N SER A 309 5.05 -20.20 12.70
CA SER A 309 3.79 -20.45 12.01
C SER A 309 2.70 -19.57 12.63
N GLN A 310 2.64 -18.30 12.20
CA GLN A 310 1.70 -17.32 12.75
C GLN A 310 1.24 -16.32 11.68
N ASN A 311 -0.05 -15.95 11.65
CA ASN A 311 -0.55 -14.85 10.82
C ASN A 311 -0.08 -14.93 9.34
N ASN A 312 -0.21 -16.12 8.74
CA ASN A 312 0.25 -16.48 7.39
C ASN A 312 1.78 -16.45 7.17
N LEU A 313 2.59 -16.13 8.18
CA LEU A 313 4.05 -16.30 8.13
C LEU A 313 4.43 -17.76 8.42
N LYS A 314 5.17 -18.37 7.50
CA LYS A 314 5.79 -19.70 7.66
C LYS A 314 7.29 -19.60 7.40
N ALA A 315 8.09 -19.64 8.45
CA ALA A 315 9.54 -19.54 8.35
C ALA A 315 10.24 -20.65 9.13
N LEU A 316 11.32 -21.19 8.59
CA LEU A 316 12.21 -22.15 9.26
C LEU A 316 13.45 -21.42 9.76
N ILE A 317 13.92 -21.77 10.95
CA ILE A 317 15.07 -21.17 11.61
C ILE A 317 16.08 -22.26 11.92
N ASN A 318 17.30 -22.12 11.42
CA ASN A 318 18.43 -22.97 11.77
C ASN A 318 19.58 -22.09 12.27
N LYS A 319 20.63 -22.70 12.85
CA LYS A 319 21.86 -22.00 13.22
C LYS A 319 23.06 -22.71 12.62
N LYS A 320 24.04 -21.95 12.10
CA LYS A 320 25.31 -22.49 11.59
C LYS A 320 26.42 -21.49 11.84
N ASN A 321 27.52 -21.95 12.45
CA ASN A 321 28.70 -21.11 12.73
C ASN A 321 28.35 -19.78 13.43
N GLU A 322 27.51 -19.84 14.47
CA GLU A 322 26.96 -18.69 15.22
C GLU A 322 25.91 -17.83 14.50
N ASP A 323 25.72 -17.99 13.19
CA ASP A 323 24.73 -17.23 12.43
C ASP A 323 23.39 -17.96 12.38
N TYR A 324 22.31 -17.19 12.54
CA TYR A 324 20.95 -17.68 12.35
C TYR A 324 20.59 -17.65 10.87
N GLN A 325 20.05 -18.77 10.38
CA GLN A 325 19.56 -18.92 9.02
C GLN A 325 18.05 -19.02 9.05
N ILE A 326 17.37 -18.10 8.36
CA ILE A 326 15.91 -18.09 8.27
C ILE A 326 15.52 -18.36 6.82
N ALA A 327 14.67 -19.34 6.59
CA ALA A 327 14.13 -19.66 5.28
C ALA A 327 12.62 -19.43 5.26
N TYR A 328 12.16 -18.64 4.31
CA TYR A 328 10.74 -18.41 4.05
C TYR A 328 10.44 -18.78 2.60
N ARG A 329 9.29 -19.42 2.38
CA ARG A 329 8.79 -19.73 1.04
C ARG A 329 7.28 -19.73 1.05
N GLU A 330 6.69 -18.95 0.16
CA GLU A 330 5.25 -18.88 -0.06
C GLU A 330 4.97 -18.56 -1.52
N ASN A 331 4.21 -19.43 -2.20
CA ASN A 331 3.82 -19.27 -3.60
C ASN A 331 5.01 -18.98 -4.52
N ASP A 332 5.07 -17.76 -5.06
CA ASP A 332 6.05 -17.24 -6.00
C ASP A 332 7.25 -16.55 -5.33
N LEU A 333 7.27 -16.43 -4.00
CA LEU A 333 8.30 -15.73 -3.23
C LEU A 333 9.06 -16.68 -2.31
N SER A 334 10.39 -16.54 -2.28
CA SER A 334 11.23 -17.16 -1.26
C SER A 334 12.33 -16.23 -0.77
N MET A 335 12.70 -16.38 0.50
CA MET A 335 13.75 -15.59 1.13
C MET A 335 14.67 -16.49 1.94
N ARG A 336 15.97 -16.26 1.82
CA ARG A 336 17.01 -16.85 2.67
C ARG A 336 17.74 -15.73 3.39
N ILE A 337 17.64 -15.72 4.71
CA ILE A 337 18.15 -14.66 5.57
C ILE A 337 19.26 -15.24 6.43
N LEU A 338 20.40 -14.56 6.47
CA LEU A 338 21.48 -14.80 7.40
C LEU A 338 21.52 -13.63 8.39
N TYR A 339 21.35 -13.93 9.67
CA TYR A 339 21.31 -12.96 10.74
C TYR A 339 22.41 -13.23 11.78
N SER A 340 23.25 -12.23 12.00
CA SER A 340 24.31 -12.23 13.00
C SER A 340 24.36 -10.89 13.73
N ASP A 341 25.29 -10.70 14.66
CA ASP A 341 25.46 -9.39 15.33
C ASP A 341 25.92 -8.29 14.38
N LYS A 342 26.74 -8.62 13.38
CA LYS A 342 27.35 -7.63 12.49
C LYS A 342 26.66 -7.49 11.15
N LYS A 343 25.89 -8.51 10.75
CA LYS A 343 25.35 -8.61 9.39
C LYS A 343 23.89 -9.07 9.35
N ILE A 344 23.13 -8.51 8.43
CA ILE A 344 21.90 -9.08 7.89
C ILE A 344 22.13 -9.25 6.40
N ASN A 345 22.06 -10.47 5.89
CA ASN A 345 22.08 -10.74 4.45
C ASN A 345 20.80 -11.48 4.07
N THR A 346 20.04 -10.93 3.13
CA THR A 346 18.81 -11.53 2.64
C THR A 346 18.90 -11.74 1.13
N VAL A 347 18.81 -12.99 0.69
CA VAL A 347 18.58 -13.33 -0.71
C VAL A 347 17.08 -13.53 -0.92
N ILE A 348 16.49 -12.74 -1.80
CA ILE A 348 15.07 -12.73 -2.15
C ILE A 348 14.94 -13.27 -3.57
N GLU A 349 14.10 -14.28 -3.76
CA GLU A 349 13.78 -14.84 -5.07
C GLU A 349 12.28 -14.71 -5.33
N TYR A 350 11.91 -14.15 -6.47
CA TYR A 350 10.52 -13.93 -6.88
C TYR A 350 10.29 -14.45 -8.31
N LEU A 351 9.33 -15.35 -8.46
CA LEU A 351 8.86 -15.86 -9.75
C LEU A 351 7.81 -14.91 -10.32
N LYS A 352 8.26 -13.90 -11.07
CA LYS A 352 7.37 -12.90 -11.66
C LYS A 352 6.72 -13.47 -12.92
N ASN A 353 5.38 -13.54 -12.91
CA ASN A 353 4.60 -13.71 -14.13
C ASN A 353 4.43 -12.36 -14.84
N ASN A 354 4.15 -12.39 -16.14
CA ASN A 354 3.77 -11.22 -16.95
C ASN A 354 4.85 -10.13 -17.07
N LEU A 355 6.10 -10.38 -16.67
CA LEU A 355 7.19 -9.47 -17.02
C LEU A 355 7.42 -9.51 -18.54
N ILE A 356 7.46 -10.72 -19.08
CA ILE A 356 7.43 -11.05 -20.51
C ILE A 356 6.17 -11.90 -20.74
N SER A 357 5.44 -11.61 -21.82
CA SER A 357 4.21 -12.34 -22.14
C SER A 357 4.46 -13.86 -22.24
N GLY A 358 3.67 -14.66 -21.54
CA GLY A 358 3.76 -16.12 -21.56
C GLY A 358 4.97 -16.74 -20.85
N LYS A 359 5.83 -15.94 -20.18
CA LYS A 359 7.01 -16.45 -19.47
C LYS A 359 7.00 -16.08 -17.98
N ILE A 360 7.54 -16.97 -17.15
CA ILE A 360 7.82 -16.72 -15.74
C ILE A 360 9.32 -16.43 -15.61
N ILE A 361 9.65 -15.28 -15.03
CA ILE A 361 11.04 -14.84 -14.86
C ILE A 361 11.40 -14.90 -13.39
N LYS A 362 12.50 -15.57 -13.05
CA LYS A 362 13.02 -15.62 -11.68
C LYS A 362 13.87 -14.39 -11.41
N LEU A 363 13.31 -13.45 -10.66
CA LEU A 363 14.01 -12.28 -10.16
C LEU A 363 14.75 -12.63 -8.86
N VAL A 364 16.00 -12.18 -8.73
CA VAL A 364 16.83 -12.45 -7.55
C VAL A 364 17.48 -11.16 -7.07
N SER A 365 17.23 -10.81 -5.81
CA SER A 365 17.86 -9.68 -5.12
C SER A 365 18.64 -10.17 -3.90
N GLU A 366 19.82 -9.60 -3.67
CA GLU A 366 20.59 -9.78 -2.44
C GLU A 366 20.72 -8.45 -1.71
N VAL A 367 20.12 -8.38 -0.53
CA VAL A 367 20.13 -7.19 0.33
C VAL A 367 21.01 -7.43 1.54
N VAL A 368 22.01 -6.59 1.72
CA VAL A 368 23.02 -6.72 2.77
C VAL A 368 23.08 -5.46 3.62
N LEU A 369 22.99 -5.61 4.94
CA LEU A 369 23.38 -4.60 5.92
C LEU A 369 24.54 -5.15 6.74
N GLU A 370 25.71 -4.52 6.61
CA GLU A 370 26.93 -4.91 7.31
C GLU A 370 27.67 -3.67 7.79
N ASN A 371 27.89 -3.54 9.10
CA ASN A 371 28.54 -2.37 9.72
C ASN A 371 27.91 -1.03 9.24
N ASN A 372 26.57 -0.94 9.25
CA ASN A 372 25.76 0.19 8.77
C ASN A 372 25.82 0.47 7.25
N ASN A 373 26.64 -0.25 6.50
CA ASN A 373 26.65 -0.17 5.04
C ASN A 373 25.54 -1.03 4.47
N PHE A 374 24.66 -0.41 3.70
CA PHE A 374 23.57 -1.08 3.03
C PHE A 374 23.89 -1.27 1.55
N LYS A 375 23.64 -2.46 1.03
CA LYS A 375 23.77 -2.80 -0.39
C LYS A 375 22.51 -3.54 -0.84
N ASN A 376 22.02 -3.16 -2.01
CA ASN A 376 20.93 -3.86 -2.69
C ASN A 376 21.45 -4.30 -4.06
N LEU A 377 21.73 -5.60 -4.19
CA LEU A 377 22.32 -6.23 -5.36
C LEU A 377 21.25 -7.05 -6.09
N ASN A 378 21.41 -7.26 -7.38
CA ASN A 378 20.50 -7.93 -8.30
C ASN A 378 21.35 -9.03 -8.89
N ASN A 379 20.93 -10.25 -8.59
CA ASN A 379 21.57 -11.47 -9.02
C ASN A 379 20.66 -12.21 -10.01
N THR A 380 19.71 -11.51 -10.65
CA THR A 380 18.85 -12.03 -11.70
C THR A 380 19.70 -12.37 -12.92
N ILE A 381 19.56 -13.60 -13.39
CA ILE A 381 20.25 -14.07 -14.60
C ILE A 381 19.18 -14.22 -15.68
N LEU A 382 19.32 -13.44 -16.73
CA LEU A 382 18.46 -13.48 -17.91
C LEU A 382 19.19 -14.18 -19.07
N THR A 383 18.47 -15.02 -19.79
CA THR A 383 18.88 -15.55 -21.10
C THR A 383 18.94 -14.42 -22.14
N ASP A 384 19.69 -14.62 -23.22
CA ASP A 384 19.78 -13.60 -24.27
C ASP A 384 18.43 -13.37 -24.96
N GLU A 385 17.60 -14.40 -25.07
CA GLU A 385 16.22 -14.28 -25.57
C GLU A 385 15.37 -13.37 -24.66
N GLU A 386 15.40 -13.58 -23.34
CA GLU A 386 14.67 -12.74 -22.38
C GLU A 386 15.15 -11.29 -22.41
N LYS A 387 16.46 -11.05 -22.55
CA LYS A 387 17.00 -9.69 -22.71
C LYS A 387 16.43 -9.01 -23.97
N GLN A 388 16.40 -9.72 -25.10
CA GLN A 388 15.84 -9.17 -26.35
C GLN A 388 14.34 -8.87 -26.21
N LEU A 389 13.57 -9.76 -25.57
CA LEU A 389 12.14 -9.53 -25.34
C LEU A 389 11.86 -8.34 -24.41
N LEU A 390 12.68 -8.14 -23.37
CA LEU A 390 12.59 -6.95 -22.51
C LEU A 390 12.95 -5.66 -23.24
N LEU A 391 13.98 -5.69 -24.09
CA LEU A 391 14.33 -4.54 -24.94
C LEU A 391 13.21 -4.20 -25.92
N GLN A 392 12.61 -5.20 -26.57
CA GLN A 392 11.44 -5.00 -27.44
C GLN A 392 10.25 -4.42 -26.67
N LYS A 393 9.97 -4.95 -25.47
CA LYS A 393 8.93 -4.40 -24.59
C LYS A 393 9.23 -2.94 -24.25
N MET A 394 10.45 -2.62 -23.84
CA MET A 394 10.87 -1.25 -23.51
C MET A 394 10.67 -0.30 -24.70
N GLU A 395 11.08 -0.70 -25.90
CA GLU A 395 10.88 0.12 -27.10
C GLU A 395 9.39 0.28 -27.45
N SER A 396 8.57 -0.76 -27.28
CA SER A 396 7.11 -0.62 -27.40
C SER A 396 6.53 0.36 -26.38
N LEU A 397 6.98 0.34 -25.12
CA LEU A 397 6.51 1.28 -24.10
C LEU A 397 6.89 2.74 -24.46
N LYS A 398 8.13 2.94 -24.94
CA LYS A 398 8.62 4.27 -25.35
C LYS A 398 7.95 4.81 -26.60
N VAL A 399 7.62 3.95 -27.56
CA VAL A 399 7.12 4.38 -28.86
C VAL A 399 5.61 4.27 -28.92
N ASN A 400 5.04 3.11 -28.61
CA ASN A 400 3.60 2.90 -28.77
C ASN A 400 2.83 3.52 -27.61
N ASP A 401 3.12 3.11 -26.38
CA ASP A 401 2.30 3.47 -25.22
C ASP A 401 2.43 4.97 -24.89
N TYR A 402 3.66 5.51 -24.94
CA TYR A 402 3.89 6.94 -24.78
C TYR A 402 3.14 7.77 -25.85
N ASN A 403 3.28 7.41 -27.14
CA ASN A 403 2.62 8.17 -28.20
C ASN A 403 1.10 8.04 -28.13
N GLN A 404 0.58 6.85 -27.77
CA GLN A 404 -0.86 6.65 -27.57
C GLN A 404 -1.39 7.50 -26.41
N LEU A 405 -0.67 7.53 -25.27
CA LEU A 405 -1.04 8.34 -24.12
C LEU A 405 -1.04 9.83 -24.47
N MET A 406 0.02 10.31 -25.14
CA MET A 406 0.13 11.71 -25.57
C MET A 406 -0.93 12.08 -26.62
N ALA A 407 -1.22 11.21 -27.59
CA ALA A 407 -2.25 11.44 -28.60
C ALA A 407 -3.65 11.47 -27.98
N LYS A 408 -3.96 10.53 -27.07
CA LYS A 408 -5.22 10.51 -26.32
C LYS A 408 -5.38 11.82 -25.55
N TYR A 409 -4.36 12.23 -24.82
CA TYR A 409 -4.39 13.46 -24.04
C TYR A 409 -4.54 14.72 -24.91
N ALA A 410 -3.82 14.81 -26.03
CA ALA A 410 -3.94 15.94 -26.95
C ALA A 410 -5.36 16.05 -27.52
N GLU A 411 -5.96 14.93 -27.92
CA GLU A 411 -7.32 14.91 -28.44
C GLU A 411 -8.36 15.28 -27.37
N GLN A 412 -8.25 14.71 -26.17
CA GLN A 412 -9.16 15.04 -25.07
C GLN A 412 -9.06 16.53 -24.66
N THR A 413 -7.85 17.09 -24.65
CA THR A 413 -7.62 18.52 -24.39
C THR A 413 -8.31 19.38 -25.44
N ARG A 414 -8.12 19.05 -26.72
CA ARG A 414 -8.76 19.74 -27.85
C ARG A 414 -10.29 19.68 -27.77
N VAL A 415 -10.85 18.53 -27.41
CA VAL A 415 -12.31 18.37 -27.21
C VAL A 415 -12.80 19.31 -26.13
N ILE A 416 -12.11 19.38 -24.99
CA ILE A 416 -12.51 20.23 -23.86
C ILE A 416 -12.39 21.71 -24.20
N GLU A 417 -11.32 22.12 -24.88
CA GLU A 417 -11.14 23.51 -25.34
C GLU A 417 -12.29 23.94 -26.26
N ASN A 418 -12.67 23.09 -27.22
CA ASN A 418 -13.82 23.36 -28.09
C ASN A 418 -15.14 23.47 -27.31
N LEU A 419 -15.36 22.62 -26.29
CA LEU A 419 -16.56 22.67 -25.46
C LEU A 419 -16.62 23.97 -24.65
N ILE A 420 -15.50 24.38 -24.06
CA ILE A 420 -15.38 25.65 -23.32
C ILE A 420 -15.59 26.84 -24.26
N GLU A 421 -14.98 26.84 -25.44
CA GLU A 421 -15.14 27.90 -26.44
C GLU A 421 -16.62 28.06 -26.87
N ASN A 422 -17.30 26.95 -27.16
CA ASN A 422 -18.71 26.96 -27.52
C ASN A 422 -19.60 27.57 -26.43
N VAL A 423 -19.33 27.24 -25.16
CA VAL A 423 -20.05 27.86 -24.02
C VAL A 423 -19.68 29.33 -23.89
N ASN A 424 -18.41 29.71 -24.02
CA ASN A 424 -17.98 31.11 -23.97
C ASN A 424 -18.66 31.97 -25.04
N ILE A 425 -18.85 31.45 -26.26
CA ILE A 425 -19.63 32.12 -27.30
C ILE A 425 -21.05 32.40 -26.82
N LYS A 426 -21.70 31.43 -26.16
CA LYS A 426 -23.06 31.57 -25.60
C LYS A 426 -23.10 32.57 -24.44
N VAL A 427 -22.12 32.55 -23.55
CA VAL A 427 -21.98 33.54 -22.47
C VAL A 427 -21.81 34.96 -23.04
N ASN A 428 -21.00 35.14 -24.09
CA ASN A 428 -20.82 36.43 -24.76
C ASN A 428 -22.11 36.93 -25.45
N LYS A 429 -23.03 36.04 -25.83
CA LYS A 429 -24.36 36.45 -26.30
C LYS A 429 -25.16 37.17 -25.21
N LEU A 430 -25.00 36.81 -23.92
CA LEU A 430 -25.67 37.51 -22.81
C LEU A 430 -25.17 38.96 -22.66
N ASP A 431 -23.86 39.19 -22.80
CA ASP A 431 -23.30 40.55 -22.78
C ASP A 431 -23.76 41.38 -23.97
N THR A 432 -23.77 40.78 -25.16
CA THR A 432 -24.25 41.42 -26.38
C THR A 432 -25.73 41.79 -26.24
N LEU A 433 -26.55 40.85 -25.74
CA LEU A 433 -27.96 41.06 -25.46
C LEU A 433 -28.18 42.21 -24.48
N LYS A 434 -27.45 42.25 -23.36
CA LYS A 434 -27.51 43.34 -22.38
C LYS A 434 -27.21 44.69 -23.03
N LYS A 435 -26.13 44.77 -23.82
CA LYS A 435 -25.72 46.00 -24.51
C LYS A 435 -26.80 46.48 -25.48
N ASP A 436 -27.38 45.56 -26.25
CA ASP A 436 -28.41 45.90 -27.24
C ASP A 436 -29.74 46.27 -26.58
N LEU A 437 -30.09 45.64 -25.45
CA LEU A 437 -31.25 46.03 -24.63
C LEU A 437 -31.12 47.45 -24.07
N LEU A 438 -29.93 47.84 -23.60
CA LEU A 438 -29.67 49.19 -23.07
C LEU A 438 -29.59 50.27 -24.16
N SER A 439 -29.39 49.91 -25.42
CA SER A 439 -29.35 50.86 -26.53
C SER A 439 -30.76 51.23 -26.99
N LEU A 440 -31.11 52.51 -26.97
CA LEU A 440 -32.43 53.00 -27.40
C LEU A 440 -32.69 52.77 -28.90
N ASP A 441 -31.65 52.87 -29.72
CA ASP A 441 -31.77 52.80 -31.19
C ASP A 441 -31.70 51.37 -31.74
N LYS A 442 -31.46 50.37 -30.87
CA LYS A 442 -31.38 48.97 -31.27
C LYS A 442 -32.61 48.17 -30.84
N ILE A 443 -33.22 47.51 -31.82
CA ILE A 443 -34.22 46.46 -31.59
C ILE A 443 -33.49 45.12 -31.52
N VAL A 444 -33.76 44.36 -30.45
CA VAL A 444 -33.16 43.04 -30.26
C VAL A 444 -33.91 42.03 -31.12
N VAL A 445 -33.19 41.29 -31.96
CA VAL A 445 -33.75 40.18 -32.75
C VAL A 445 -33.43 38.87 -32.04
N LEU A 446 -34.47 38.13 -31.64
CA LEU A 446 -34.31 36.80 -31.09
C LEU A 446 -34.09 35.80 -32.22
N GLU A 447 -33.05 34.97 -32.10
CA GLU A 447 -32.83 33.86 -33.02
C GLU A 447 -34.00 32.87 -32.91
N GLN A 448 -34.57 32.45 -34.04
CA GLN A 448 -35.53 31.33 -34.03
C GLN A 448 -34.78 30.05 -33.64
N PRO A 449 -35.35 29.18 -32.79
CA PRO A 449 -34.70 27.93 -32.41
C PRO A 449 -34.42 27.12 -33.67
N GLN A 450 -33.14 26.87 -33.96
CA GLN A 450 -32.77 25.95 -35.03
C GLN A 450 -33.10 24.53 -34.55
N THR A 451 -34.05 23.88 -35.21
CA THR A 451 -34.19 22.43 -35.17
C THR A 451 -32.95 21.82 -35.82
N ASN A 452 -31.97 21.41 -35.00
CA ASN A 452 -30.77 20.73 -35.47
C ASN A 452 -31.12 19.33 -36.02
N GLU A 453 -31.51 19.26 -37.29
CA GLU A 453 -31.56 17.99 -38.05
C GLU A 453 -30.24 17.65 -38.78
N GLN A 454 -29.18 18.46 -38.62
CA GLN A 454 -27.89 18.19 -39.24
C GLN A 454 -26.75 18.14 -38.21
N ASN A 455 -26.67 17.03 -37.48
CA ASN A 455 -25.43 16.52 -36.92
C ASN A 455 -25.49 14.98 -36.92
N LYS A 456 -25.48 14.39 -38.13
CA LYS A 456 -25.34 12.93 -38.31
C LYS A 456 -23.92 12.48 -38.63
N ASN A 457 -22.92 13.36 -38.65
CA ASN A 457 -21.53 12.99 -38.87
C ASN A 457 -20.61 13.56 -37.79
N SER A 458 -20.68 13.02 -36.58
CA SER A 458 -19.50 12.90 -35.72
C SER A 458 -19.40 11.45 -35.29
N THR A 459 -18.54 10.70 -35.96
CA THR A 459 -18.24 9.30 -35.67
C THR A 459 -17.77 9.20 -34.22
N LEU A 460 -18.56 8.54 -33.36
CA LEU A 460 -18.06 8.00 -32.09
C LEU A 460 -16.93 7.02 -32.38
N PRO A 461 -15.88 6.93 -31.55
CA PRO A 461 -15.08 5.72 -31.48
C PRO A 461 -15.97 4.61 -30.92
N ASN A 462 -16.24 3.58 -31.74
CA ASN A 462 -16.81 2.33 -31.29
C ASN A 462 -15.88 1.68 -30.26
N SER A 463 -16.28 1.66 -28.99
CA SER A 463 -15.84 0.64 -28.05
C SER A 463 -17.06 0.10 -27.33
N LEU A 464 -17.64 -0.95 -27.91
CA LEU A 464 -18.42 -2.00 -27.26
C LEU A 464 -18.79 -2.99 -28.37
N ASN A 465 -18.03 -4.06 -28.50
CA ASN A 465 -18.59 -5.29 -29.07
C ASN A 465 -18.27 -6.43 -28.11
N GLU A 466 -19.37 -7.00 -27.62
CA GLU A 466 -19.45 -8.14 -26.73
C GLU A 466 -18.87 -9.38 -27.39
N ASN A 467 -18.05 -10.13 -26.67
CA ASN A 467 -17.81 -11.53 -26.99
C ASN A 467 -18.46 -12.37 -25.88
N SER A 468 -19.68 -12.80 -26.15
CA SER A 468 -20.36 -13.88 -25.44
C SER A 468 -21.16 -14.70 -26.47
N GLN A 469 -20.45 -15.40 -27.35
CA GLN A 469 -21.04 -16.46 -28.14
C GLN A 469 -21.08 -17.74 -27.30
N THR A 470 -22.29 -18.04 -26.80
CA THR A 470 -22.69 -19.39 -26.42
C THR A 470 -23.04 -20.16 -27.70
N ASN A 471 -22.22 -21.15 -28.05
CA ASN A 471 -22.51 -22.08 -29.14
C ASN A 471 -23.57 -23.09 -28.68
N GLY A 472 -24.77 -23.00 -29.25
CA GLY A 472 -25.73 -24.09 -29.33
C GLY A 472 -25.78 -24.60 -30.77
N GLN A 473 -25.15 -25.75 -31.04
CA GLN A 473 -25.42 -26.54 -32.23
C GLN A 473 -26.21 -27.80 -31.82
N ASN A 474 -27.47 -27.84 -32.24
CA ASN A 474 -28.23 -29.06 -32.40
C ASN A 474 -27.94 -29.59 -33.81
N GLU A 475 -27.40 -30.80 -33.92
CA GLU A 475 -27.61 -31.67 -35.08
C GLU A 475 -28.10 -33.05 -34.59
N LYS A 476 -29.13 -33.56 -35.26
CA LYS A 476 -29.78 -34.86 -35.06
C LYS A 476 -29.41 -35.79 -36.23
N SER A 477 -29.33 -37.09 -35.91
CA SER A 477 -29.35 -38.29 -36.78
C SER A 477 -28.06 -38.54 -37.60
N ASN A 478 -27.47 -39.74 -37.64
CA ASN A 478 -27.94 -41.12 -37.49
C ASN A 478 -27.03 -41.94 -36.57
#